data_AF-A0A7V2PP05-F1
#
_entry.id   AF-A0A7V2PP05-F1
#
_cell.length_a   1.000
_cell.length_b   1.000
_cell.length_c   1.000
_cell.angle_alpha   90.00
_cell.angle_beta   90.00
_cell.angle_gamma   90.00
#
_symmetry.space_group_name_H-M   'P 1'
#
loop_
_entity.id
_entity.type
_entity.pdbx_description
1 polymer ?
#
loop_
_entity_poly.entity_id
_entity_poly.type
_entity_poly.pdbx_seq_one_letter_code
_entity_poly.pdbx_strand_id
1 'polypeptide(L)'
;MPYVYILRCADGSYYTGVTTDLARRLEEHQQGLNPRAYTFRRRPVRLVWAHEVATYEEALRLERQIKGWRRAKKEALIRGDFEALHQLVTEERRQRERQKRRV
;
A
#
# COMPACT_ATOMS: atom_id res chain seq x y z
N MET A 1 -12.47 9.52 -10.94
CA MET A 1 -11.31 9.91 -10.12
C MET A 1 -10.52 8.65 -9.76
N PRO A 2 -9.19 8.64 -9.84
CA PRO A 2 -8.38 7.48 -9.51
C PRO A 2 -8.23 7.26 -7.99
N TYR A 3 -8.07 5.99 -7.63
CA TYR A 3 -7.82 5.51 -6.28
C TYR A 3 -6.45 4.87 -6.19
N VAL A 4 -5.80 5.06 -5.05
CA VAL A 4 -4.73 4.18 -4.54
C VAL A 4 -5.29 3.36 -3.38
N TYR A 5 -4.95 2.08 -3.30
CA TYR A 5 -5.52 1.18 -2.30
C TYR A 5 -4.51 0.16 -1.78
N ILE A 6 -4.80 -0.39 -0.61
CA ILE A 6 -4.06 -1.50 0.02
C ILE A 6 -5.03 -2.65 0.27
N LEU A 7 -4.64 -3.84 -0.20
CA LEU A 7 -5.29 -5.09 0.13
C LEU A 7 -4.43 -5.88 1.13
N ARG A 8 -5.09 -6.49 2.11
CA ARG A 8 -4.50 -7.55 2.93
C ARG A 8 -4.84 -8.90 2.31
N CYS A 9 -3.81 -9.65 1.95
CA CYS A 9 -3.92 -11.01 1.45
C CYS A 9 -4.13 -12.03 2.57
N ALA A 10 -4.51 -13.26 2.22
CA ALA A 10 -4.71 -14.36 3.17
C ALA A 10 -3.43 -14.75 3.93
N ASP A 11 -2.28 -14.64 3.29
CA ASP A 11 -0.95 -14.84 3.88
C ASP A 11 -0.50 -13.68 4.79
N GLY A 12 -1.35 -12.67 4.99
CA GLY A 12 -1.03 -11.47 5.77
C GLY A 12 -0.16 -10.46 5.02
N SER A 13 0.25 -10.72 3.78
CA SER A 13 0.97 -9.74 2.95
C SER A 13 0.06 -8.56 2.56
N TYR A 14 0.70 -7.44 2.19
CA TYR A 14 0.01 -6.26 1.70
C TYR A 14 0.30 -6.06 0.21
N TYR A 15 -0.76 -5.95 -0.59
CA TYR A 15 -0.70 -5.55 -1.98
C TYR A 15 -1.15 -4.09 -2.11
N THR A 16 -0.41 -3.27 -2.84
CA THR A 16 -0.77 -1.88 -3.12
C THR A 16 -0.97 -1.71 -4.62
N GLY A 17 -2.07 -1.06 -5.01
CA GLY A 17 -2.39 -0.84 -6.41
C GLY A 17 -3.12 0.48 -6.64
N VAL A 18 -3.33 0.79 -7.92
CA VAL A 18 -4.14 1.92 -8.39
C VAL A 18 -5.26 1.44 -9.32
N THR A 19 -6.36 2.18 -9.36
CA THR A 19 -7.50 1.92 -10.27
C THR A 19 -8.38 3.16 -10.39
N THR A 20 -9.10 3.31 -11.49
CA THR A 20 -10.17 4.32 -11.63
C THR A 20 -11.54 3.81 -11.18
N ASP A 21 -11.65 2.50 -10.99
CA ASP A 21 -12.86 1.83 -10.51
C ASP A 21 -12.45 0.85 -9.42
N LEU A 22 -12.70 1.23 -8.16
CA LEU A 22 -12.27 0.45 -6.99
C LEU A 22 -13.15 -0.80 -6.82
N ALA A 23 -14.46 -0.67 -6.98
CA ALA A 23 -15.40 -1.77 -6.77
C ALA A 23 -15.15 -2.92 -7.75
N ARG A 24 -15.08 -2.62 -9.05
CA ARG A 24 -14.80 -3.60 -10.09
C ARG A 24 -13.44 -4.28 -9.87
N ARG A 25 -12.41 -3.49 -9.51
CA ARG A 25 -11.06 -4.01 -9.28
C ARG A 25 -10.99 -4.94 -8.07
N LEU A 26 -11.72 -4.64 -7.02
CA LEU A 26 -11.82 -5.52 -5.84
C LEU A 26 -12.46 -6.84 -6.22
N GLU A 27 -13.57 -6.81 -6.95
CA GLU A 27 -14.25 -8.00 -7.43
C GLU A 27 -13.34 -8.88 -8.30
N GLU A 28 -12.61 -8.28 -9.24
CA GLU A 28 -11.60 -8.99 -10.07
C GLU A 28 -10.58 -9.74 -9.21
N HIS A 29 -10.06 -9.09 -8.15
CA HIS A 29 -9.10 -9.70 -7.23
C HIS A 29 -9.74 -10.77 -6.35
N GLN A 30 -10.99 -10.59 -5.96
CA GLN A 30 -11.77 -11.54 -5.16
C GLN A 30 -12.03 -12.83 -5.93
N GLN A 31 -12.54 -12.69 -7.14
CA GLN A 31 -12.84 -13.81 -8.05
C GLN A 31 -11.57 -14.40 -8.67
N GLY A 32 -10.46 -13.65 -8.63
CA GLY A 32 -9.18 -14.04 -9.24
C GLY A 32 -9.28 -14.15 -10.75
N LEU A 33 -9.89 -13.16 -11.39
CA LEU A 33 -10.08 -13.17 -12.85
C LEU A 33 -8.77 -13.08 -13.63
N ASN A 34 -7.69 -12.63 -12.98
CA ASN A 34 -6.35 -12.55 -13.58
C ASN A 34 -5.38 -13.55 -12.93
N PRO A 35 -5.08 -14.69 -13.57
CA PRO A 35 -4.11 -15.68 -13.07
C PRO A 35 -2.69 -15.17 -12.86
N ARG A 36 -2.31 -14.07 -13.52
CA ARG A 36 -0.99 -13.43 -13.40
C ARG A 36 -0.92 -12.40 -12.27
N ALA A 37 -2.06 -12.05 -11.64
CA ALA A 37 -2.07 -11.07 -10.57
C ALA A 37 -1.38 -11.62 -9.31
N TYR A 38 -0.62 -10.76 -8.61
CA TYR A 38 0.04 -11.11 -7.35
C TYR A 38 -0.94 -11.70 -6.31
N THR A 39 -2.16 -11.17 -6.28
CA THR A 39 -3.25 -11.54 -5.39
C THR A 39 -3.89 -12.89 -5.76
N PHE A 40 -3.74 -13.40 -6.99
CA PHE A 40 -4.46 -14.58 -7.48
C PHE A 40 -4.27 -15.82 -6.59
N ARG A 41 -3.04 -16.09 -6.14
CA ARG A 41 -2.74 -17.22 -5.24
C ARG A 41 -2.86 -16.88 -3.75
N ARG A 42 -3.22 -15.64 -3.41
CA ARG A 42 -3.21 -15.09 -2.05
C ARG A 42 -4.58 -14.59 -1.59
N ARG A 43 -5.62 -15.08 -2.25
CA ARG A 43 -7.03 -14.86 -1.89
C ARG A 43 -7.40 -15.70 -0.66
N PRO A 44 -8.46 -15.32 0.09
CA PRO A 44 -9.24 -14.09 -0.08
C PRO A 44 -8.41 -12.85 0.25
N VAL A 45 -8.70 -11.75 -0.44
CA VAL A 45 -8.09 -10.44 -0.13
C VAL A 45 -9.10 -9.58 0.63
N ARG A 46 -8.64 -8.58 1.39
CA ARG A 46 -9.51 -7.62 2.06
C ARG A 46 -9.03 -6.22 1.75
N LEU A 47 -9.93 -5.34 1.34
CA LEU A 47 -9.63 -3.91 1.29
C LEU A 47 -9.41 -3.42 2.72
N VAL A 48 -8.21 -2.92 3.00
CA VAL A 48 -7.85 -2.39 4.33
C VAL A 48 -7.60 -0.89 4.33
N TRP A 49 -7.36 -0.30 3.16
CA TRP A 49 -7.22 1.15 3.01
C TRP A 49 -7.43 1.54 1.54
N ALA A 50 -8.05 2.70 1.31
CA ALA A 50 -8.16 3.32 0.00
C ALA A 50 -8.16 4.84 0.14
N HIS A 51 -7.67 5.53 -0.88
CA HIS A 51 -7.72 6.98 -0.98
C HIS A 51 -7.95 7.41 -2.43
N GLU A 52 -8.93 8.29 -2.62
CA GLU A 52 -9.24 8.93 -3.89
C GLU A 52 -8.33 10.14 -4.09
N VAL A 53 -7.86 10.35 -5.31
CA VAL A 53 -6.98 11.47 -5.66
C VAL A 53 -7.41 12.10 -6.98
N ALA A 54 -6.93 13.33 -7.23
CA ALA A 54 -7.37 14.11 -8.38
C ALA A 54 -6.85 13.57 -9.71
N THR A 55 -5.61 13.05 -9.73
CA THR A 55 -4.94 12.65 -10.97
C THR A 55 -4.36 11.26 -10.87
N TYR A 56 -4.23 10.60 -12.02
CA TYR A 56 -3.64 9.26 -12.08
C TYR A 56 -2.15 9.30 -11.74
N GLU A 57 -1.46 10.38 -12.10
CA GLU A 57 -0.07 10.63 -11.75
C GLU A 57 0.12 10.69 -10.22
N GLU A 58 -0.76 11.38 -9.51
CA GLU A 58 -0.75 11.41 -8.06
C GLU A 58 -0.96 10.02 -7.45
N ALA A 59 -1.91 9.25 -7.99
CA ALA A 59 -2.15 7.87 -7.54
C ALA A 59 -0.89 7.00 -7.72
N LEU A 60 -0.22 7.10 -8.86
CA LEU A 60 1.03 6.37 -9.13
C LEU A 60 2.17 6.79 -8.21
N ARG A 61 2.30 8.09 -7.91
CA ARG A 61 3.31 8.60 -6.96
C ARG A 61 3.09 8.01 -5.57
N LEU A 62 1.86 8.06 -5.07
CA LEU A 62 1.49 7.50 -3.76
C LEU A 62 1.68 5.97 -3.73
N GLU A 63 1.28 5.27 -4.79
CA GLU A 63 1.46 3.83 -4.91
C GLU A 63 2.94 3.44 -4.82
N ARG A 64 3.82 4.10 -5.57
CA ARG A 64 5.28 3.87 -5.50
C ARG A 64 5.84 4.14 -4.11
N GLN A 65 5.41 5.24 -3.48
CA GLN A 65 5.83 5.59 -2.13
C GLN A 65 5.41 4.52 -1.11
N ILE A 66 4.14 4.13 -1.11
CA ILE A 66 3.57 3.15 -0.17
C ILE A 66 4.16 1.77 -0.41
N LYS A 67 4.37 1.34 -1.67
CA LYS A 67 4.96 0.03 -2.00
C LYS A 67 6.29 -0.19 -1.28
N GLY A 68 7.16 0.83 -1.28
CA GLY A 68 8.48 0.79 -0.63
C GLY A 68 8.47 0.92 0.89
N TRP A 69 7.33 1.15 1.53
CA TRP A 69 7.26 1.25 2.98
C TRP A 69 7.40 -0.10 3.67
N ARG A 70 8.08 -0.06 4.83
CA ARG A 70 8.06 -1.16 5.80
C ARG A 70 6.63 -1.43 6.28
N ARG A 71 6.41 -2.65 6.75
CA ARG A 71 5.11 -3.12 7.25
C ARG A 71 4.50 -2.17 8.30
N ALA A 72 5.30 -1.74 9.27
CA ALA A 72 4.84 -0.86 10.36
C ALA A 72 4.21 0.46 9.85
N LYS A 73 4.79 1.09 8.82
CA LYS A 73 4.22 2.32 8.24
C LYS A 73 2.91 2.07 7.51
N LYS A 74 2.81 0.95 6.79
CA LYS A 74 1.55 0.55 6.12
C LYS A 74 0.46 0.30 7.17
N GLU A 75 0.79 -0.36 8.27
CA GLU A 75 -0.15 -0.61 9.36
C GLU A 75 -0.57 0.68 10.08
N ALA A 76 0.34 1.62 10.33
CA ALA A 76 0.00 2.94 10.88
C ALA A 76 -0.94 3.70 9.95
N LEU A 77 -0.67 3.71 8.64
CA LEU A 77 -1.54 4.31 7.63
C LEU A 77 -2.94 3.66 7.61
N ILE A 78 -3.01 2.32 7.62
CA ILE A 78 -4.26 1.56 7.65
C ILE A 78 -5.10 1.91 8.89
N ARG A 79 -4.45 2.12 10.05
CA ARG A 79 -5.14 2.50 11.29
C ARG A 79 -5.51 3.99 11.38
N GLY A 80 -5.06 4.82 10.43
CA GLY A 80 -5.20 6.28 10.52
C GLY A 80 -4.32 6.92 11.62
N ASP A 81 -3.30 6.19 12.09
CA ASP A 81 -2.40 6.64 13.15
C ASP A 81 -1.26 7.45 12.54
N PHE A 82 -1.55 8.72 12.25
CA PHE A 82 -0.60 9.63 11.60
C PHE A 82 0.56 10.03 12.53
N GLU A 83 0.36 9.98 13.85
CA GLU A 83 1.41 10.24 14.82
C GLU A 83 2.47 9.14 14.77
N ALA A 84 2.07 7.87 14.88
CA ALA A 84 3.00 6.75 14.76
C ALA A 84 3.65 6.71 13.37
N LEU A 85 2.90 7.03 12.30
CA LEU A 85 3.47 7.11 10.96
C LEU A 85 4.58 8.16 10.88
N HIS A 86 4.37 9.34 11.44
CA HIS A 86 5.37 10.42 11.46
C HIS A 86 6.62 10.02 12.25
N GLN A 87 6.45 9.38 13.41
CA GLN A 87 7.55 8.86 14.21
C GLN A 87 8.39 7.83 13.42
N LEU A 88 7.74 6.84 12.79
CA LEU A 88 8.41 5.82 11.98
C LEU A 88 9.17 6.42 10.78
N VAL A 89 8.62 7.46 10.14
CA VAL A 89 9.32 8.19 9.06
C VAL A 89 10.58 8.87 9.58
N THR A 90 10.49 9.50 10.75
CA THR A 90 11.61 10.21 11.39
C THR A 90 12.72 9.24 11.79
N GLU A 91 12.36 8.10 12.39
CA GLU A 91 13.31 7.05 12.78
C GLU A 91 14.05 6.46 11.58
N GLU A 92 13.35 6.13 10.50
CA GLU A 92 13.99 5.59 9.30
C GLU A 92 14.98 6.58 8.66
N ARG A 93 14.65 7.89 8.67
CA ARG A 93 15.57 8.93 8.18
C ARG A 93 16.86 8.95 9.02
N ARG A 94 16.72 8.98 10.35
CA ARG A 94 17.84 8.92 11.30
C ARG A 94 18.69 7.65 11.11
N GLN A 95 18.05 6.49 10.92
CA GLN A 95 18.75 5.22 10.68
C GLN A 95 19.58 5.27 9.40
N ARG A 96 19.01 5.77 8.30
CA ARG A 96 19.71 5.91 7.01
C ARG A 96 20.90 6.86 7.12
N GLU A 97 20.75 7.97 7.82
CA GLU A 97 21.86 8.93 8.05
C GLU A 97 22.99 8.30 8.87
N ARG A 98 22.65 7.57 9.95
CA ARG A 98 23.64 6.85 10.75
C ARG A 98 24.39 5.79 9.94
N GLN A 99 23.68 5.07 9.08
CA GLN A 99 24.28 4.02 8.23
C GLN A 99 25.22 4.62 7.18
N LYS A 100 24.90 5.79 6.61
CA LYS A 100 25.78 6.51 5.68
C LYS A 100 27.07 7.02 6.32
N ARG A 101 27.05 7.36 7.62
CA ARG A 101 28.24 7.83 8.36
C ARG A 101 29.20 6.71 8.78
N ARG A 102 28.80 5.45 8.62
CA ARG A 102 29.59 4.26 8.99
C ARG A 102 30.32 3.62 7.80
N VAL A 103 30.16 4.18 6.60
CA VAL A 103 30.82 3.78 5.35
C VAL A 103 31.73 4.94 4.95
#